data_AF-A0A9N9Y3U3-F1
#
_entry.id   AF-A0A9N9Y3U3-F1
#
_cell.length_a   1.000
_cell.length_b   1.000
_cell.length_c   1.000
_cell.angle_alpha   90.00
_cell.angle_beta   90.00
_cell.angle_gamma   90.00
#
_symmetry.space_group_name_H-M   'P 1'
#
loop_
_entity.id
_entity.type
_entity.pdbx_description
1 polymer ?
#
loop_
_entity_poly.entity_id
_entity_poly.type
_entity_poly.pdbx_seq_one_letter_code
_entity_poly.pdbx_strand_id
1 'polypeptide(L)'
;MRPLQLHPKIRAAARWKYSHTRTISTAIHQPDRLPWNTLVSNLQYDPQVDCKNGRANLTFRFQHNQSGLLNYFVDSLIRVINDQADELRRTFPVNYETPSSDDVVISDEVAMRILPLVHTWRSQCWDGTSDKHEMGTTNDTVESEPCSHTEHDKDCKCALPLKERKMAAFLRQYEENDCYCFMQVNGDAFFNLEITKTLLIQGEIDTILKIFSHPDVDYSEWWNQAECHCNVSEFNIGLDQIYNIALRSYVTLNALLHFPQLWDHALSHSEDANDYRQLLAYKKMVMETTKTNPTTEVATYPHRQFFGITRPQSNGLTGLREPIPWEEPSKSGKYSNLEVVGVPRRLVVPHHPFHPDNLEKLHLYLEYCWKLILRCVLLDRAQDLSFGDEIDTITKIVNDLGSCGCCGGTSAMKYGPYGGESQRWMHRFV
;
A
#
# COMPACT_ATOMS: atom_id res chain seq x y z
N MET A 1 44.81 -33.20 22.89
CA MET A 1 44.56 -31.94 22.16
C MET A 1 43.62 -31.09 23.00
N ARG A 2 44.04 -29.90 23.46
CA ARG A 2 43.14 -28.97 24.17
C ARG A 2 42.26 -28.26 23.14
N PRO A 3 40.95 -28.08 23.37
CA PRO A 3 40.13 -27.31 22.46
C PRO A 3 40.61 -25.86 22.46
N LEU A 4 40.88 -25.30 21.27
CA LEU A 4 41.19 -23.89 21.09
C LEU A 4 40.05 -23.05 21.69
N GLN A 5 40.32 -22.43 22.84
CA GLN A 5 39.41 -21.45 23.42
C GLN A 5 39.46 -20.19 22.55
N LEU A 6 38.44 -20.02 21.70
CA LEU A 6 38.23 -18.80 20.93
C LEU A 6 38.15 -17.59 21.88
N HIS A 7 38.92 -16.56 21.55
CA HIS A 7 39.01 -15.31 22.31
C HIS A 7 37.61 -14.72 22.55
N PRO A 8 37.30 -14.14 23.73
CA PRO A 8 35.97 -13.63 24.08
C PRO A 8 35.36 -12.66 23.06
N LYS A 9 36.19 -11.80 22.43
CA LYS A 9 35.76 -10.91 21.34
C LYS A 9 35.29 -11.66 20.08
N ILE A 10 35.93 -12.79 19.75
CA ILE A 10 35.55 -13.62 18.59
C ILE A 10 34.25 -14.38 18.89
N ARG A 11 34.07 -14.84 20.14
CA ARG A 11 32.80 -15.43 20.59
C ARG A 11 31.64 -14.42 20.60
N ALA A 12 31.90 -13.19 21.02
CA ALA A 12 30.90 -12.11 20.99
C ALA A 12 30.51 -11.74 19.55
N ALA A 13 31.49 -11.58 18.65
CA ALA A 13 31.25 -11.33 17.23
C ALA A 13 30.51 -12.48 16.53
N ALA A 14 30.84 -13.74 16.86
CA ALA A 14 30.18 -14.91 16.31
C ALA A 14 28.74 -15.08 16.83
N ARG A 15 28.49 -14.82 18.12
CA ARG A 15 27.14 -14.80 18.70
C ARG A 15 26.29 -13.66 18.15
N TRP A 16 26.90 -12.49 17.95
CA TRP A 16 26.26 -11.34 17.31
C TRP A 16 25.87 -11.70 15.87
N LYS A 17 26.80 -12.19 15.04
CA LYS A 17 26.50 -12.65 13.67
C LYS A 17 25.41 -13.72 13.62
N TYR A 18 25.46 -14.73 14.48
CA TYR A 18 24.46 -15.83 14.50
C TYR A 18 23.07 -15.35 14.95
N SER A 19 23.00 -14.46 15.95
CA SER A 19 21.74 -13.83 16.37
C SER A 19 21.21 -12.91 15.26
N HIS A 20 22.10 -12.16 14.61
CA HIS A 20 21.73 -11.20 13.57
C HIS A 20 21.14 -11.91 12.34
N THR A 21 21.84 -12.91 11.77
CA THR A 21 21.33 -13.68 10.62
C THR A 21 19.99 -14.38 10.91
N ARG A 22 19.76 -14.81 12.16
CA ARG A 22 18.47 -15.36 12.59
C ARG A 22 17.36 -14.30 12.60
N THR A 23 17.65 -13.10 13.09
CA THR A 23 16.68 -11.98 13.12
C THR A 23 16.32 -11.46 11.72
N ILE A 24 17.27 -11.47 10.77
CA ILE A 24 16.99 -11.09 9.37
C ILE A 24 16.07 -12.12 8.70
N SER A 25 16.35 -13.41 8.89
CA SER A 25 15.52 -14.49 8.35
C SER A 25 14.09 -14.48 8.90
N THR A 26 13.85 -13.93 10.09
CA THR A 26 12.50 -13.78 10.65
C THR A 26 11.76 -12.54 10.15
N ALA A 27 12.47 -11.54 9.60
CA ALA A 27 11.84 -10.33 9.10
C ALA A 27 11.27 -10.50 7.69
N ILE A 28 11.92 -11.31 6.84
CA ILE A 28 11.46 -11.63 5.48
C ILE A 28 10.11 -12.35 5.57
N HIS A 29 9.11 -11.85 4.86
CA HIS A 29 7.77 -12.41 4.87
C HIS A 29 7.63 -13.48 3.76
N GLN A 30 6.95 -14.59 4.08
CA GLN A 30 6.78 -15.75 3.20
C GLN A 30 8.08 -16.35 2.64
N PRO A 31 9.16 -16.54 3.42
CA PRO A 31 10.46 -16.99 2.90
C PRO A 31 10.41 -18.39 2.30
N ASP A 32 9.48 -19.24 2.77
CA ASP A 32 9.33 -20.63 2.32
C ASP A 32 8.32 -20.79 1.17
N ARG A 33 7.45 -19.78 0.93
CA ARG A 33 6.42 -19.83 -0.12
C ARG A 33 6.80 -19.06 -1.38
N LEU A 34 7.62 -18.02 -1.24
CA LEU A 34 8.03 -17.16 -2.36
C LEU A 34 9.51 -17.36 -2.71
N PRO A 35 9.86 -17.43 -4.02
CA PRO A 35 11.24 -17.64 -4.43
C PRO A 35 12.04 -16.32 -4.41
N TRP A 36 12.13 -15.67 -3.24
CA TRP A 36 12.83 -14.39 -3.08
C TRP A 36 14.29 -14.45 -3.54
N ASN A 37 14.97 -15.56 -3.28
CA ASN A 37 16.34 -15.78 -3.75
C ASN A 37 16.44 -15.74 -5.28
N THR A 38 15.41 -16.19 -6.00
CA THR A 38 15.37 -16.08 -7.46
C THR A 38 15.33 -14.61 -7.88
N LEU A 39 14.45 -13.79 -7.32
CA LEU A 39 14.40 -12.35 -7.60
C LEU A 39 15.74 -11.67 -7.28
N VAL A 40 16.25 -11.87 -6.07
CA VAL A 40 17.43 -11.17 -5.55
C VAL A 40 18.70 -11.56 -6.29
N SER A 41 18.84 -12.83 -6.69
CA SER A 41 20.00 -13.30 -7.48
C SER A 41 20.14 -12.62 -8.84
N ASN A 42 19.06 -12.01 -9.36
CA ASN A 42 19.05 -11.26 -10.61
C ASN A 42 19.34 -9.76 -10.42
N LEU A 43 19.54 -9.33 -9.18
CA LEU A 43 19.83 -7.95 -8.80
C LEU A 43 21.24 -7.84 -8.21
N GLN A 44 21.83 -6.65 -8.32
CA GLN A 44 23.07 -6.28 -7.67
C GLN A 44 23.02 -4.81 -7.24
N TYR A 45 23.72 -4.47 -6.16
CA TYR A 45 23.91 -3.07 -5.78
C TYR A 45 24.94 -2.41 -6.69
N ASP A 46 24.62 -1.22 -7.17
CA ASP A 46 25.50 -0.38 -7.96
C ASP A 46 25.57 1.03 -7.33
N PRO A 47 26.74 1.45 -6.78
CA PRO A 47 26.91 2.74 -6.13
C PRO A 47 26.92 3.91 -7.12
N GLN A 48 27.17 3.67 -8.41
CA GLN A 48 27.25 4.69 -9.45
C GLN A 48 26.61 4.15 -10.73
N VAL A 49 25.27 4.08 -10.73
CA VAL A 49 24.54 3.64 -11.92
C VAL A 49 24.89 4.54 -13.09
N ASP A 50 25.35 3.92 -14.19
CA ASP A 50 25.75 4.58 -15.44
C ASP A 50 24.52 5.13 -16.19
N CYS A 51 23.92 6.15 -15.59
CA CYS A 51 22.77 6.86 -16.09
C CYS A 51 22.88 8.34 -15.70
N LYS A 52 22.17 9.20 -16.43
CA LYS A 52 22.30 10.67 -16.34
C LYS A 52 22.19 11.26 -14.92
N ASN A 53 21.60 10.55 -13.96
CA ASN A 53 21.43 11.01 -12.59
C ASN A 53 22.46 10.44 -11.59
N GLY A 54 23.30 9.46 -11.96
CA GLY A 54 24.41 8.93 -11.16
C GLY A 54 24.05 8.46 -9.75
N ARG A 55 22.79 8.10 -9.49
CA ARG A 55 22.32 7.72 -8.14
C ARG A 55 22.52 6.23 -7.91
N ALA A 56 22.97 5.88 -6.70
CA ALA A 56 23.06 4.49 -6.26
C ALA A 56 21.69 3.81 -6.34
N ASN A 57 21.65 2.57 -6.84
CA ASN A 57 20.44 1.76 -6.89
C ASN A 57 20.77 0.26 -6.93
N LEU A 58 19.75 -0.59 -6.93
CA LEU A 58 19.88 -1.93 -7.48
C LEU A 58 19.87 -1.86 -9.01
N THR A 59 20.61 -2.75 -9.66
CA THR A 59 20.64 -2.93 -11.11
C THR A 59 20.45 -4.41 -11.44
N PHE A 60 19.86 -4.66 -12.61
CA PHE A 60 19.75 -6.02 -13.13
C PHE A 60 21.12 -6.54 -13.59
N ARG A 61 21.39 -7.82 -13.37
CA ARG A 61 22.67 -8.45 -13.76
C ARG A 61 22.77 -8.75 -15.26
N PHE A 62 21.63 -8.82 -15.96
CA PHE A 62 21.52 -9.20 -17.37
C PHE A 62 22.16 -10.57 -17.67
N GLN A 63 22.02 -11.51 -16.74
CA GLN A 63 22.51 -12.87 -16.89
C GLN A 63 21.63 -13.72 -17.82
N HIS A 64 22.17 -14.85 -18.29
CA HIS A 64 21.42 -15.78 -19.15
C HIS A 64 20.11 -16.22 -18.46
N ASN A 65 19.00 -16.22 -19.20
CA ASN A 65 17.67 -16.56 -18.72
C ASN A 65 17.12 -15.69 -17.56
N GLN A 66 17.68 -14.50 -17.33
CA GLN A 66 17.19 -13.60 -16.28
C GLN A 66 15.69 -13.27 -16.42
N SER A 67 15.21 -13.00 -17.63
CA SER A 67 13.78 -12.73 -17.88
C SER A 67 12.89 -13.90 -17.49
N GLY A 68 13.28 -15.14 -17.81
CA GLY A 68 12.55 -16.34 -17.40
C GLY A 68 12.52 -16.53 -15.88
N LEU A 69 13.63 -16.24 -15.18
CA LEU A 69 13.69 -16.30 -13.72
C LEU A 69 12.83 -15.22 -13.04
N LEU A 70 12.80 -14.02 -13.62
CA LEU A 70 11.95 -12.94 -13.14
C LEU A 70 10.47 -13.27 -13.34
N ASN A 71 10.08 -13.77 -14.51
CA ASN A 71 8.71 -14.21 -14.78
C ASN A 71 8.31 -15.34 -13.81
N TYR A 72 9.18 -16.32 -13.56
CA TYR A 72 8.93 -17.37 -12.58
C TYR A 72 8.66 -16.82 -11.17
N PHE A 73 9.37 -15.76 -10.75
CA PHE A 73 9.08 -15.09 -9.49
C PHE A 73 7.69 -14.43 -9.51
N VAL A 74 7.36 -13.70 -10.57
CA VAL A 74 6.04 -13.05 -10.73
C VAL A 74 4.91 -14.08 -10.69
N ASP A 75 5.01 -15.16 -11.47
CA ASP A 75 4.02 -16.24 -11.51
C ASP A 75 3.86 -16.91 -10.15
N SER A 76 4.96 -17.11 -9.43
CA SER A 76 4.93 -17.69 -8.08
C SER A 76 4.28 -16.75 -7.08
N LEU A 77 4.51 -15.43 -7.18
CA LEU A 77 3.89 -14.43 -6.32
C LEU A 77 2.38 -14.40 -6.54
N ILE A 78 1.93 -14.34 -7.80
CA ILE A 78 0.51 -14.36 -8.18
C ILE A 78 -0.16 -15.63 -7.68
N ARG A 79 0.44 -16.80 -7.91
CA ARG A 79 -0.10 -18.08 -7.42
C ARG A 79 -0.27 -18.07 -5.90
N VAL A 80 0.74 -17.63 -5.16
CA VAL A 80 0.68 -17.62 -3.68
C VAL A 80 -0.34 -16.61 -3.15
N ILE A 81 -0.48 -15.45 -3.79
CA ILE A 81 -1.54 -14.47 -3.47
C ILE A 81 -2.91 -15.12 -3.71
N ASN A 82 -3.11 -15.72 -4.88
CA ASN A 82 -4.37 -16.34 -5.28
C ASN A 82 -4.78 -17.50 -4.37
N ASP A 83 -3.85 -18.41 -4.06
CA ASP A 83 -4.10 -19.55 -3.18
C ASP A 83 -4.51 -19.08 -1.77
N GLN A 84 -3.84 -18.04 -1.24
CA GLN A 84 -4.14 -17.51 0.09
C GLN A 84 -5.39 -16.64 0.13
N ALA A 85 -5.72 -15.94 -0.96
CA ALA A 85 -6.99 -15.23 -1.09
C ALA A 85 -8.15 -16.23 -1.11
N ASP A 86 -8.00 -17.39 -1.75
CA ASP A 86 -8.96 -18.49 -1.66
C ASP A 86 -9.10 -19.06 -0.24
N GLU A 87 -7.98 -19.29 0.44
CA GLU A 87 -7.99 -19.71 1.84
C GLU A 87 -8.71 -18.70 2.73
N LEU A 88 -8.46 -17.40 2.53
CA LEU A 88 -9.16 -16.32 3.23
C LEU A 88 -10.66 -16.31 2.89
N ARG A 89 -11.04 -16.44 1.62
CA ARG A 89 -12.45 -16.41 1.20
C ARG A 89 -13.26 -17.54 1.85
N ARG A 90 -12.65 -18.70 2.09
CA ARG A 90 -13.28 -19.86 2.77
C ARG A 90 -13.59 -19.61 4.25
N THR A 91 -13.03 -18.58 4.87
CA THR A 91 -13.37 -18.22 6.28
C THR A 91 -14.65 -17.42 6.40
N PHE A 92 -15.26 -17.01 5.28
CA PHE A 92 -16.50 -16.22 5.23
C PHE A 92 -17.66 -17.03 4.63
N PRO A 93 -18.92 -16.69 4.93
CA PRO A 93 -20.10 -17.27 4.29
C PRO A 93 -19.96 -17.34 2.76
N VAL A 94 -20.37 -18.47 2.17
CA VAL A 94 -20.32 -18.64 0.69
C VAL A 94 -21.30 -17.68 0.03
N ASN A 95 -22.49 -17.54 0.60
CA ASN A 95 -23.53 -16.65 0.12
C ASN A 95 -23.90 -15.65 1.21
N TYR A 96 -24.23 -14.43 0.79
CA TYR A 96 -24.77 -13.38 1.63
C TYR A 96 -26.20 -13.08 1.18
N GLU A 97 -27.08 -12.75 2.12
CA GLU A 97 -28.40 -12.22 1.78
C GLU A 97 -28.24 -10.78 1.28
N THR A 98 -28.79 -10.51 0.09
CA THR A 98 -28.78 -9.17 -0.51
C THR A 98 -29.53 -8.18 0.38
N PRO A 99 -28.87 -7.14 0.93
CA PRO A 99 -29.53 -6.16 1.78
C PRO A 99 -30.55 -5.32 0.99
N SER A 100 -31.62 -4.88 1.62
CA SER A 100 -32.47 -3.83 1.08
C SER A 100 -31.75 -2.48 1.12
N SER A 101 -32.17 -1.54 0.26
CA SER A 101 -31.63 -0.17 0.22
C SER A 101 -31.66 0.53 1.59
N ASP A 102 -32.70 0.29 2.38
CA ASP A 102 -32.86 0.89 3.72
C ASP A 102 -32.06 0.20 4.83
N ASP A 103 -31.47 -0.97 4.56
CA ASP A 103 -30.76 -1.74 5.57
C ASP A 103 -29.47 -1.03 5.98
N VAL A 104 -29.22 -0.98 7.29
CA VAL A 104 -27.94 -0.52 7.84
C VAL A 104 -26.91 -1.63 7.66
N VAL A 105 -25.98 -1.42 6.72
CA VAL A 105 -24.94 -2.40 6.39
C VAL A 105 -23.66 -2.18 7.19
N ILE A 106 -23.39 -0.95 7.63
CA ILE A 106 -22.33 -0.67 8.61
C ILE A 106 -22.96 -0.61 10.00
N SER A 107 -22.77 -1.67 10.80
CA SER A 107 -23.26 -1.72 12.20
C SER A 107 -22.60 -0.67 13.09
N ASP A 108 -23.15 -0.45 14.27
CA ASP A 108 -22.60 0.52 15.24
C ASP A 108 -21.18 0.13 15.66
N GLU A 109 -20.92 -1.16 15.84
CA GLU A 109 -19.60 -1.70 16.20
C GLU A 109 -18.58 -1.51 15.07
N VAL A 110 -18.99 -1.68 13.81
CA VAL A 110 -18.12 -1.43 12.64
C VAL A 110 -17.88 0.07 12.50
N ALA A 111 -18.93 0.89 12.63
CA ALA A 111 -18.83 2.34 12.58
C ALA A 111 -17.80 2.84 13.59
N MET A 112 -17.88 2.42 14.85
CA MET A 112 -16.92 2.80 15.90
C MET A 112 -15.47 2.45 15.55
N ARG A 113 -15.23 1.31 14.88
CA ARG A 113 -13.88 0.90 14.48
C ARG A 113 -13.29 1.75 13.36
N ILE A 114 -14.12 2.17 12.40
CA ILE A 114 -13.65 2.96 11.25
C ILE A 114 -13.67 4.47 11.52
N LEU A 115 -14.49 4.94 12.45
CA LEU A 115 -14.74 6.36 12.72
C LEU A 115 -13.47 7.21 12.93
N PRO A 116 -12.43 6.77 13.65
CA PRO A 116 -11.21 7.55 13.80
C PRO A 116 -10.50 7.85 12.48
N LEU A 117 -10.48 6.87 11.56
CA LEU A 117 -9.90 7.06 10.23
C LEU A 117 -10.82 7.94 9.38
N VAL A 118 -12.14 7.74 9.45
CA VAL A 118 -13.14 8.59 8.76
C VAL A 118 -13.02 10.07 9.15
N HIS A 119 -12.97 10.38 10.44
CA HIS A 119 -12.72 11.75 10.91
C HIS A 119 -11.42 12.32 10.35
N THR A 120 -10.37 11.51 10.29
CA THR A 120 -9.04 11.96 9.83
C THR A 120 -9.09 12.42 8.38
N TRP A 121 -9.54 11.55 7.47
CA TRP A 121 -9.51 11.90 6.05
C TRP A 121 -10.58 12.94 5.69
N ARG A 122 -11.73 12.92 6.37
CA ARG A 122 -12.78 13.91 6.13
C ARG A 122 -12.36 15.32 6.56
N SER A 123 -11.62 15.46 7.66
CA SER A 123 -11.09 16.76 8.11
C SER A 123 -9.91 17.28 7.26
N GLN A 124 -9.29 16.43 6.44
CA GLN A 124 -8.05 16.74 5.71
C GLN A 124 -8.26 16.90 4.20
N CYS A 125 -9.16 16.15 3.58
CA CYS A 125 -9.26 16.07 2.11
C CYS A 125 -10.54 16.68 1.53
N TRP A 126 -11.54 16.99 2.35
CA TRP A 126 -12.84 17.47 1.87
C TRP A 126 -12.98 19.00 1.95
N ASP A 127 -12.13 19.72 1.22
CA ASP A 127 -12.15 21.19 1.04
C ASP A 127 -13.10 21.61 -0.12
N GLY A 128 -13.37 20.70 -1.06
CA GLY A 128 -13.79 21.07 -2.42
C GLY A 128 -15.28 21.31 -2.69
N THR A 129 -16.21 21.20 -1.74
CA THR A 129 -17.62 21.58 -2.03
C THR A 129 -17.83 23.06 -1.76
N SER A 130 -18.36 23.76 -2.76
CA SER A 130 -18.79 25.17 -2.71
C SER A 130 -19.78 25.49 -1.58
N ASP A 131 -20.35 24.48 -0.95
CA ASP A 131 -20.94 24.61 0.38
C ASP A 131 -19.87 24.29 1.42
N LYS A 132 -19.34 25.37 2.01
CA LYS A 132 -18.74 25.34 3.35
C LYS A 132 -19.82 24.88 4.34
N HIS A 133 -20.17 23.60 4.32
CA HIS A 133 -20.71 22.98 5.51
C HIS A 133 -19.54 22.93 6.47
N GLU A 134 -19.38 24.03 7.23
CA GLU A 134 -18.53 24.12 8.39
C GLU A 134 -18.74 22.83 9.18
N MET A 135 -17.83 21.86 9.04
CA MET A 135 -17.72 20.77 9.99
C MET A 135 -17.61 21.51 11.32
N GLY A 136 -18.60 21.32 12.20
CA GLY A 136 -18.68 22.09 13.42
C GLY A 136 -17.31 21.99 14.06
N THR A 137 -16.62 23.12 14.24
CA THR A 137 -15.38 23.18 15.00
C THR A 137 -15.72 22.99 16.48
N THR A 138 -16.42 21.91 16.80
CA THR A 138 -16.46 21.41 18.16
C THR A 138 -15.14 20.69 18.31
N ASN A 139 -14.21 21.36 18.98
CA ASN A 139 -13.02 20.75 19.59
C ASN A 139 -13.39 19.67 20.63
N ASP A 140 -14.59 19.11 20.57
CA ASP A 140 -15.19 18.25 21.57
C ASP A 140 -15.23 16.83 21.03
N THR A 141 -14.23 16.06 21.46
CA THR A 141 -14.21 14.59 21.51
C THR A 141 -14.34 13.88 20.16
N VAL A 142 -13.46 12.91 19.92
CA VAL A 142 -13.79 11.82 18.99
C VAL A 142 -15.21 11.37 19.33
N GLU A 143 -16.15 11.43 18.37
CA GLU A 143 -17.54 11.04 18.61
C GLU A 143 -17.51 9.65 19.28
N SER A 144 -17.86 9.61 20.57
CA SER A 144 -17.75 8.40 21.39
C SER A 144 -18.78 7.34 20.99
N GLU A 145 -19.73 7.72 20.14
CA GLU A 145 -20.88 6.92 19.72
C GLU A 145 -21.14 7.14 18.22
N PRO A 146 -21.66 6.12 17.50
CA PRO A 146 -22.08 6.27 16.11
C PRO A 146 -23.18 7.34 15.96
N CYS A 147 -23.26 7.96 14.79
CA CYS A 147 -24.28 8.97 14.51
C CYS A 147 -25.69 8.43 14.78
N SER A 148 -26.37 9.04 15.76
CA SER A 148 -27.77 8.76 16.14
C SER A 148 -28.79 9.66 15.42
N HIS A 149 -28.34 10.59 14.58
CA HIS A 149 -29.20 11.50 13.84
C HIS A 149 -29.95 10.74 12.73
N THR A 150 -31.25 11.00 12.60
CA THR A 150 -32.10 10.37 11.58
C THR A 150 -32.01 11.12 10.24
N GLU A 151 -32.51 10.52 9.15
CA GLU A 151 -32.52 11.14 7.82
C GLU A 151 -33.24 12.49 7.73
N HIS A 152 -34.10 12.79 8.71
CA HIS A 152 -34.77 14.08 8.80
C HIS A 152 -33.84 15.21 9.28
N ASP A 153 -32.69 14.87 9.84
CA ASP A 153 -31.65 15.81 10.24
C ASP A 153 -30.71 16.08 9.07
N LYS A 154 -31.22 16.87 8.10
CA LYS A 154 -30.51 17.18 6.85
C LYS A 154 -29.16 17.87 7.06
N ASP A 155 -28.93 18.44 8.24
CA ASP A 155 -27.74 19.20 8.59
C ASP A 155 -26.75 18.42 9.48
N CYS A 156 -26.86 17.08 9.54
CA CYS A 156 -25.98 16.24 10.35
C CYS A 156 -24.49 16.41 9.97
N LYS A 157 -23.69 16.90 10.92
CA LYS A 157 -22.24 17.16 10.74
C LYS A 157 -21.33 16.00 11.19
N CYS A 158 -21.91 14.85 11.54
CA CYS A 158 -21.15 13.67 11.97
C CYS A 158 -20.21 13.19 10.87
N ALA A 159 -19.04 12.66 11.23
CA ALA A 159 -18.06 12.20 10.25
C ALA A 159 -18.54 10.96 9.47
N LEU A 160 -19.38 10.13 10.08
CA LEU A 160 -20.05 9.01 9.43
C LEU A 160 -21.57 9.05 9.73
N PRO A 161 -22.37 9.81 8.96
CA PRO A 161 -23.81 9.90 9.15
C PRO A 161 -24.52 8.56 8.93
N LEU A 162 -25.66 8.33 9.59
CA LEU A 162 -26.44 7.10 9.43
C LEU A 162 -26.83 6.81 7.97
N LYS A 163 -27.18 7.85 7.19
CA LYS A 163 -27.49 7.71 5.76
C LYS A 163 -26.34 7.09 4.95
N GLU A 164 -25.09 7.37 5.33
CA GLU A 164 -23.90 6.85 4.64
C GLU A 164 -23.50 5.44 5.12
N ARG A 165 -24.21 4.91 6.12
CA ARG A 165 -24.07 3.54 6.65
C ARG A 165 -25.08 2.57 6.09
N LYS A 166 -26.10 3.07 5.38
CA LYS A 166 -27.15 2.27 4.73
C LYS A 166 -26.70 1.74 3.39
N MET A 167 -27.32 0.64 2.95
CA MET A 167 -27.07 0.05 1.64
C MET A 167 -27.29 1.07 0.51
N ALA A 168 -28.33 1.91 0.60
CA ALA A 168 -28.65 2.97 -0.36
C ALA A 168 -27.44 3.84 -0.76
N ALA A 169 -26.55 4.15 0.18
CA ALA A 169 -25.39 4.97 -0.08
C ALA A 169 -24.31 4.26 -0.91
N PHE A 170 -24.25 2.92 -0.82
CA PHE A 170 -23.38 2.06 -1.61
C PHE A 170 -23.98 1.66 -2.97
N LEU A 171 -25.22 2.03 -3.25
CA LEU A 171 -25.86 1.84 -4.55
C LEU A 171 -25.68 3.05 -5.50
N ARG A 172 -25.04 4.12 -5.02
CA ARG A 172 -24.75 5.30 -5.85
C ARG A 172 -23.68 4.94 -6.88
N GLN A 173 -24.05 5.07 -8.15
CA GLN A 173 -23.19 4.66 -9.25
C GLN A 173 -22.13 5.71 -9.58
N TYR A 174 -21.04 5.29 -10.20
CA TYR A 174 -20.14 6.15 -10.95
C TYR A 174 -20.85 6.71 -12.18
N GLU A 175 -20.67 8.01 -12.40
CA GLU A 175 -21.11 8.68 -13.62
C GLU A 175 -19.89 9.29 -14.33
N GLU A 176 -19.77 9.06 -15.64
CA GLU A 176 -18.73 9.71 -16.44
C GLU A 176 -18.89 11.22 -16.37
N ASN A 177 -17.78 11.93 -16.12
CA ASN A 177 -17.81 13.38 -15.92
C ASN A 177 -16.69 14.08 -16.72
N ASP A 178 -16.97 15.33 -17.10
CA ASP A 178 -15.94 16.22 -17.63
C ASP A 178 -14.88 16.53 -16.57
N CYS A 179 -13.68 16.91 -17.01
CA CYS A 179 -12.62 17.33 -16.11
C CYS A 179 -13.07 18.49 -15.19
N TYR A 180 -12.61 18.45 -13.94
CA TYR A 180 -12.97 19.39 -12.86
C TYR A 180 -14.43 19.29 -12.34
N CYS A 181 -15.26 18.41 -12.90
CA CYS A 181 -16.63 18.19 -12.44
C CYS A 181 -16.78 16.96 -11.53
N PHE A 182 -15.69 16.23 -11.26
CA PHE A 182 -15.73 14.96 -10.54
C PHE A 182 -16.46 15.07 -9.20
N MET A 183 -16.08 15.99 -8.32
CA MET A 183 -16.73 16.11 -7.00
C MET A 183 -18.20 16.54 -7.09
N GLN A 184 -18.60 17.27 -8.13
CA GLN A 184 -19.99 17.68 -8.34
C GLN A 184 -20.86 16.51 -8.77
N VAL A 185 -20.33 15.64 -9.64
CA VAL A 185 -21.08 14.52 -10.23
C VAL A 185 -21.02 13.30 -9.32
N ASN A 186 -19.83 12.98 -8.82
CA ASN A 186 -19.49 11.72 -8.17
C ASN A 186 -19.25 11.86 -6.66
N GLY A 187 -19.35 13.06 -6.07
CA GLY A 187 -18.93 13.33 -4.69
C GLY A 187 -19.58 12.41 -3.64
N ASP A 188 -20.90 12.20 -3.72
CA ASP A 188 -21.62 11.34 -2.77
C ASP A 188 -21.29 9.85 -2.92
N ALA A 189 -21.10 9.37 -4.15
CA ALA A 189 -20.68 7.98 -4.41
C ALA A 189 -19.22 7.77 -4.00
N PHE A 190 -18.36 8.74 -4.32
CA PHE A 190 -16.95 8.76 -3.95
C PHE A 190 -16.74 8.79 -2.43
N PHE A 191 -17.60 9.48 -1.67
CA PHE A 191 -17.57 9.41 -0.21
C PHE A 191 -17.74 7.97 0.31
N ASN A 192 -18.67 7.21 -0.26
CA ASN A 192 -18.87 5.80 0.08
C ASN A 192 -17.75 4.90 -0.44
N LEU A 193 -17.07 5.29 -1.52
CA LEU A 193 -15.82 4.65 -1.94
C LEU A 193 -14.70 4.81 -0.89
N GLU A 194 -14.51 6.01 -0.33
CA GLU A 194 -13.52 6.25 0.73
C GLU A 194 -13.86 5.47 2.02
N ILE A 195 -15.16 5.31 2.33
CA ILE A 195 -15.61 4.39 3.40
C ILE A 195 -15.23 2.94 3.07
N THR A 196 -15.42 2.51 1.82
CA THR A 196 -15.06 1.15 1.37
C THR A 196 -13.57 0.89 1.51
N LYS A 197 -12.72 1.85 1.10
CA LYS A 197 -11.27 1.80 1.34
C LYS A 197 -10.93 1.73 2.83
N THR A 198 -11.66 2.47 3.66
CA THR A 198 -11.50 2.47 5.12
C THR A 198 -11.84 1.10 5.73
N LEU A 199 -12.96 0.49 5.32
CA LEU A 199 -13.35 -0.86 5.73
C LEU A 199 -12.29 -1.90 5.33
N LEU A 200 -11.74 -1.80 4.12
CA LEU A 200 -10.67 -2.67 3.60
C LEU A 200 -9.40 -2.58 4.45
N ILE A 201 -8.99 -1.36 4.78
CA ILE A 201 -7.83 -1.06 5.61
C ILE A 201 -8.00 -1.65 7.01
N GLN A 202 -9.17 -1.47 7.62
CA GLN A 202 -9.47 -1.97 8.97
C GLN A 202 -9.77 -3.48 9.00
N GLY A 203 -9.95 -4.12 7.83
CA GLY A 203 -10.19 -5.56 7.73
C GLY A 203 -11.62 -5.98 7.97
N GLU A 204 -12.58 -5.09 7.75
CA GLU A 204 -14.03 -5.33 7.88
C GLU A 204 -14.58 -6.07 6.65
N ILE A 205 -13.98 -7.22 6.32
CA ILE A 205 -14.25 -7.95 5.07
C ILE A 205 -15.66 -8.52 5.02
N ASP A 206 -16.21 -8.97 6.14
CA ASP A 206 -17.58 -9.48 6.20
C ASP A 206 -18.61 -8.41 5.81
N THR A 207 -18.43 -7.18 6.33
CA THR A 207 -19.24 -6.01 5.96
C THR A 207 -19.15 -5.71 4.48
N ILE A 208 -17.92 -5.74 3.92
CA ILE A 208 -17.72 -5.47 2.49
C ILE A 208 -18.37 -6.55 1.63
N LEU A 209 -18.18 -7.83 1.96
CA LEU A 209 -18.80 -8.94 1.23
C LEU A 209 -20.33 -8.87 1.28
N LYS A 210 -20.91 -8.44 2.40
CA LYS A 210 -22.35 -8.20 2.51
C LYS A 210 -22.81 -7.08 1.57
N ILE A 211 -22.10 -5.95 1.53
CA ILE A 211 -22.39 -4.84 0.59
C ILE A 211 -22.30 -5.35 -0.86
N PHE A 212 -21.21 -6.05 -1.19
CA PHE A 212 -20.90 -6.54 -2.54
C PHE A 212 -21.83 -7.68 -3.00
N SER A 213 -22.66 -8.23 -2.10
CA SER A 213 -23.69 -9.20 -2.47
C SER A 213 -24.89 -8.59 -3.18
N HIS A 214 -24.98 -7.26 -3.22
CA HIS A 214 -26.04 -6.56 -3.93
C HIS A 214 -25.67 -6.37 -5.42
N PRO A 215 -26.57 -6.72 -6.35
CA PRO A 215 -26.26 -6.72 -7.79
C PRO A 215 -26.07 -5.32 -8.38
N ASP A 216 -26.73 -4.31 -7.82
CA ASP A 216 -26.63 -2.93 -8.30
C ASP A 216 -25.42 -2.17 -7.72
N VAL A 217 -24.47 -2.87 -7.11
CA VAL A 217 -23.23 -2.26 -6.64
C VAL A 217 -22.22 -2.27 -7.78
N ASP A 218 -21.63 -1.11 -8.10
CA ASP A 218 -20.80 -0.90 -9.30
C ASP A 218 -19.33 -0.66 -8.98
N TYR A 219 -18.80 -1.28 -7.93
CA TYR A 219 -17.39 -1.10 -7.56
C TYR A 219 -16.39 -1.49 -8.65
N SER A 220 -16.81 -2.27 -9.66
CA SER A 220 -16.03 -2.53 -10.87
C SER A 220 -15.65 -1.24 -11.59
N GLU A 221 -16.59 -0.33 -11.73
CA GLU A 221 -16.37 0.97 -12.36
C GLU A 221 -15.45 1.83 -11.50
N TRP A 222 -15.54 1.73 -10.18
CA TRP A 222 -14.67 2.46 -9.25
C TRP A 222 -13.26 1.89 -9.11
N TRP A 223 -12.94 0.76 -9.74
CA TRP A 223 -11.68 0.05 -9.49
C TRP A 223 -10.46 0.90 -9.87
N ASN A 224 -10.46 1.46 -11.07
CA ASN A 224 -9.33 2.18 -11.66
C ASN A 224 -9.78 3.53 -12.21
N GLN A 225 -10.06 4.47 -11.30
CA GLN A 225 -10.59 5.79 -11.63
C GLN A 225 -9.60 6.94 -11.40
N ALA A 226 -9.80 8.00 -12.17
CA ALA A 226 -9.09 9.27 -12.09
C ALA A 226 -10.09 10.41 -11.88
N GLU A 227 -9.70 11.47 -11.18
CA GLU A 227 -10.54 12.68 -11.08
C GLU A 227 -10.79 13.34 -12.46
N CYS A 228 -9.84 13.17 -13.38
CA CYS A 228 -9.91 13.69 -14.75
C CYS A 228 -9.05 12.82 -15.69
N HIS A 229 -9.61 12.48 -16.85
CA HIS A 229 -8.95 11.60 -17.83
C HIS A 229 -7.99 12.35 -18.79
N CYS A 230 -7.80 13.67 -18.64
CA CYS A 230 -6.92 14.44 -19.52
C CYS A 230 -5.44 14.07 -19.35
N ASN A 231 -5.07 13.44 -18.23
CA ASN A 231 -3.73 12.95 -17.97
C ASN A 231 -3.79 11.48 -17.53
N VAL A 232 -3.64 10.56 -18.49
CA VAL A 232 -3.72 9.09 -18.31
C VAL A 232 -2.72 8.56 -17.25
N SER A 233 -1.76 9.37 -16.81
CA SER A 233 -0.83 9.04 -15.72
C SER A 233 -1.42 9.21 -14.30
N GLU A 234 -2.70 9.57 -14.16
CA GLU A 234 -3.33 10.01 -12.91
C GLU A 234 -4.55 9.20 -12.49
N PHE A 235 -4.63 7.89 -12.77
CA PHE A 235 -5.56 7.01 -12.06
C PHE A 235 -5.20 6.99 -10.57
N ASN A 236 -5.82 7.88 -9.83
CA ASN A 236 -5.34 8.35 -8.55
C ASN A 236 -6.43 8.40 -7.47
N ILE A 237 -7.61 7.84 -7.75
CA ILE A 237 -8.74 7.78 -6.81
C ILE A 237 -9.42 6.42 -6.73
N GLY A 238 -9.07 5.44 -7.57
CA GLY A 238 -9.67 4.10 -7.56
C GLY A 238 -9.40 3.25 -6.32
N LEU A 239 -10.08 2.10 -6.22
CA LEU A 239 -9.82 1.08 -5.19
C LEU A 239 -8.47 0.39 -5.36
N ASP A 240 -8.01 0.28 -6.61
CA ASP A 240 -6.73 -0.32 -7.01
C ASP A 240 -5.53 0.27 -6.26
N GLN A 241 -5.63 1.52 -5.80
CA GLN A 241 -4.61 2.18 -5.00
C GLN A 241 -4.22 1.40 -3.74
N ILE A 242 -5.19 0.81 -3.05
CA ILE A 242 -4.93 0.02 -1.82
C ILE A 242 -3.99 -1.14 -2.15
N TYR A 243 -4.31 -1.87 -3.23
CA TYR A 243 -3.52 -3.00 -3.72
C TYR A 243 -2.13 -2.54 -4.20
N ASN A 244 -2.10 -1.53 -5.07
CA ASN A 244 -0.88 -1.04 -5.70
C ASN A 244 0.14 -0.50 -4.70
N ILE A 245 -0.32 0.25 -3.70
CA ILE A 245 0.53 0.82 -2.63
C ILE A 245 1.04 -0.29 -1.70
N ALA A 246 0.17 -1.22 -1.30
CA ALA A 246 0.54 -2.34 -0.43
C ALA A 246 1.55 -3.28 -1.11
N LEU A 247 1.28 -3.68 -2.36
CA LEU A 247 2.14 -4.57 -3.15
C LEU A 247 3.52 -3.95 -3.40
N ARG A 248 3.57 -2.66 -3.74
CA ARG A 248 4.83 -1.92 -3.93
C ARG A 248 5.67 -1.89 -2.66
N SER A 249 5.06 -1.53 -1.53
CA SER A 249 5.73 -1.58 -0.23
C SER A 249 6.25 -2.99 0.07
N TYR A 250 5.40 -4.00 -0.12
CA TYR A 250 5.68 -5.40 0.19
C TYR A 250 6.88 -5.95 -0.60
N VAL A 251 6.85 -5.83 -1.93
CA VAL A 251 7.90 -6.38 -2.80
C VAL A 251 9.23 -5.63 -2.60
N THR A 252 9.20 -4.30 -2.55
CA THR A 252 10.42 -3.50 -2.39
C THR A 252 11.12 -3.76 -1.06
N LEU A 253 10.39 -3.74 0.05
CA LEU A 253 10.99 -3.94 1.37
C LEU A 253 11.48 -5.37 1.59
N ASN A 254 10.73 -6.39 1.13
CA ASN A 254 11.21 -7.78 1.17
C ASN A 254 12.47 -7.95 0.33
N ALA A 255 12.52 -7.41 -0.89
CA ALA A 255 13.72 -7.51 -1.72
C ALA A 255 14.95 -6.87 -1.04
N LEU A 256 14.79 -5.70 -0.42
CA LEU A 256 15.88 -5.01 0.28
C LEU A 256 16.36 -5.72 1.56
N LEU A 257 15.51 -6.52 2.22
CA LEU A 257 15.93 -7.36 3.35
C LEU A 257 17.02 -8.38 2.96
N HIS A 258 17.12 -8.74 1.67
CA HIS A 258 18.17 -9.63 1.18
C HIS A 258 19.50 -8.93 0.83
N PHE A 259 19.60 -7.60 1.04
CA PHE A 259 20.83 -6.83 0.86
C PHE A 259 21.32 -6.24 2.19
N PRO A 260 21.71 -7.07 3.17
CA PRO A 260 22.07 -6.60 4.51
C PRO A 260 23.25 -5.63 4.51
N GLN A 261 24.15 -5.70 3.53
CA GLN A 261 25.23 -4.73 3.34
C GLN A 261 24.75 -3.28 3.15
N LEU A 262 23.45 -3.06 2.87
CA LEU A 262 22.87 -1.73 2.65
C LEU A 262 22.28 -1.10 3.92
N TRP A 263 22.16 -1.85 5.01
CA TRP A 263 21.49 -1.38 6.23
C TRP A 263 22.05 -1.94 7.54
N ASP A 264 22.85 -3.00 7.49
CA ASP A 264 23.63 -3.49 8.63
C ASP A 264 25.02 -2.83 8.61
N HIS A 265 25.21 -1.82 9.45
CA HIS A 265 26.47 -1.08 9.58
C HIS A 265 27.67 -1.96 9.98
N ALA A 266 27.45 -3.12 10.62
CA ALA A 266 28.54 -4.04 10.92
C ALA A 266 29.01 -4.83 9.68
N LEU A 267 28.18 -4.90 8.65
CA LEU A 267 28.49 -5.49 7.34
C LEU A 267 28.87 -4.43 6.30
N SER A 268 28.57 -3.15 6.55
CA SER A 268 29.01 -2.04 5.71
C SER A 268 30.48 -1.68 5.97
N HIS A 269 31.25 -1.49 4.90
CA HIS A 269 32.63 -1.01 4.97
C HIS A 269 32.74 0.53 5.01
N SER A 270 31.62 1.26 4.94
CA SER A 270 31.56 2.71 5.13
C SER A 270 30.22 3.14 5.77
N GLU A 271 30.25 4.16 6.62
CA GLU A 271 29.05 4.57 7.39
C GLU A 271 27.95 5.18 6.51
N ASP A 272 28.28 5.82 5.38
CA ASP A 272 27.32 6.60 4.58
C ASP A 272 27.18 6.19 3.10
N ALA A 273 28.15 5.49 2.49
CA ALA A 273 28.17 5.36 1.02
C ALA A 273 27.22 4.28 0.46
N ASN A 274 26.69 3.40 1.32
CA ASN A 274 25.90 2.23 0.91
C ASN A 274 24.52 2.17 1.57
N ASP A 275 23.99 3.30 2.02
CA ASP A 275 22.70 3.34 2.72
C ASP A 275 21.52 3.07 1.76
N TYR A 276 20.72 2.05 2.08
CA TYR A 276 19.52 1.69 1.32
C TYR A 276 18.54 2.86 1.13
N ARG A 277 18.53 3.83 2.05
CA ARG A 277 17.67 5.02 1.97
C ARG A 277 18.04 5.93 0.82
N GLN A 278 19.25 5.79 0.28
CA GLN A 278 19.72 6.53 -0.89
C GLN A 278 19.28 5.90 -2.20
N LEU A 279 18.89 4.62 -2.20
CA LEU A 279 18.48 3.89 -3.39
C LEU A 279 17.25 4.52 -4.04
N LEU A 280 17.28 4.63 -5.37
CA LEU A 280 16.15 5.14 -6.13
C LEU A 280 14.88 4.30 -5.92
N ALA A 281 15.01 2.96 -5.90
CA ALA A 281 13.89 2.06 -5.67
C ALA A 281 13.19 2.31 -4.33
N TYR A 282 13.97 2.48 -3.24
CA TYR A 282 13.43 2.77 -1.92
C TYR A 282 12.76 4.15 -1.87
N LYS A 283 13.44 5.20 -2.37
CA LYS A 283 12.89 6.57 -2.41
C LYS A 283 11.60 6.65 -3.22
N LYS A 284 11.56 5.98 -4.38
CA LYS A 284 10.37 5.92 -5.24
C LYS A 284 9.22 5.22 -4.51
N MET A 285 9.47 4.06 -3.91
CA MET A 285 8.47 3.34 -3.13
C MET A 285 7.91 4.20 -1.99
N VAL A 286 8.76 4.83 -1.17
CA VAL A 286 8.30 5.69 -0.07
C VAL A 286 7.47 6.85 -0.63
N MET A 287 7.99 7.56 -1.64
CA MET A 287 7.30 8.70 -2.26
C MET A 287 5.90 8.33 -2.79
N GLU A 288 5.77 7.23 -3.51
CA GLU A 288 4.50 6.80 -4.11
C GLU A 288 3.53 6.28 -3.05
N THR A 289 4.02 5.59 -2.03
CA THR A 289 3.18 4.97 -0.99
C THR A 289 2.75 5.93 0.12
N THR A 290 3.43 7.08 0.24
CA THR A 290 3.12 8.13 1.22
C THR A 290 2.72 9.45 0.59
N LYS A 291 2.42 9.46 -0.72
CA LYS A 291 2.02 10.67 -1.45
C LYS A 291 0.75 11.27 -0.85
N THR A 292 0.71 12.59 -0.80
CA THR A 292 -0.50 13.37 -0.51
C THR A 292 -1.22 13.67 -1.81
N ASN A 293 -2.53 13.45 -1.84
CA ASN A 293 -3.39 13.82 -2.95
C ASN A 293 -4.55 14.64 -2.36
N PRO A 294 -4.89 15.82 -2.92
CA PRO A 294 -5.97 16.64 -2.41
C PRO A 294 -7.31 15.90 -2.37
N THR A 295 -7.54 14.94 -3.26
CA THR A 295 -8.83 14.29 -3.48
C THR A 295 -9.02 13.03 -2.64
N THR A 296 -7.97 12.21 -2.49
CA THR A 296 -7.98 11.02 -1.62
C THR A 296 -6.64 10.86 -0.93
N GLU A 297 -6.64 10.42 0.33
CA GLU A 297 -5.42 9.95 0.98
C GLU A 297 -5.64 8.68 1.81
N VAL A 298 -6.83 8.07 1.73
CA VAL A 298 -7.23 6.92 2.57
C VAL A 298 -6.21 5.79 2.45
N ALA A 299 -5.82 5.46 1.20
CA ALA A 299 -4.89 4.39 0.91
C ALA A 299 -3.46 4.64 1.44
N THR A 300 -3.05 5.89 1.69
CA THR A 300 -1.67 6.22 2.10
C THR A 300 -1.51 6.41 3.61
N TYR A 301 -2.59 6.58 4.39
CA TYR A 301 -2.50 6.74 5.86
C TYR A 301 -1.74 5.62 6.58
N PRO A 302 -2.03 4.32 6.32
CA PRO A 302 -1.30 3.23 6.98
C PRO A 302 0.21 3.28 6.72
N HIS A 303 0.59 3.60 5.49
CA HIS A 303 1.98 3.67 5.04
C HIS A 303 2.69 4.89 5.66
N ARG A 304 2.02 6.05 5.67
CA ARG A 304 2.48 7.27 6.35
C ARG A 304 2.72 7.05 7.84
N GLN A 305 1.79 6.36 8.52
CA GLN A 305 1.93 5.99 9.92
C GLN A 305 3.19 5.14 10.14
N PHE A 306 3.38 4.09 9.35
CA PHE A 306 4.56 3.20 9.46
C PHE A 306 5.89 3.95 9.24
N PHE A 307 5.98 4.76 8.18
CA PHE A 307 7.20 5.51 7.85
C PHE A 307 7.40 6.77 8.71
N GLY A 308 6.43 7.13 9.55
CA GLY A 308 6.45 8.35 10.36
C GLY A 308 6.38 9.62 9.53
N ILE A 309 5.73 9.59 8.37
CA ILE A 309 5.61 10.72 7.44
C ILE A 309 4.30 11.46 7.72
N THR A 310 4.40 12.73 8.08
CA THR A 310 3.23 13.59 8.28
C THR A 310 2.86 14.32 6.99
N ARG A 311 1.57 14.64 6.83
CA ARG A 311 1.11 15.53 5.76
C ARG A 311 1.83 16.88 5.88
N PRO A 312 2.45 17.42 4.81
CA PRO A 312 3.05 18.75 4.84
C PRO A 312 1.99 19.78 5.22
N GLN A 313 2.30 20.68 6.14
CA GLN A 313 1.47 21.86 6.37
C GLN A 313 1.59 22.74 5.13
N SER A 314 0.47 22.99 4.46
CA SER A 314 0.37 23.67 3.18
C SER A 314 1.28 24.89 3.03
N ASN A 315 2.12 24.91 2.00
CA ASN A 315 2.56 26.11 1.30
C ASN A 315 2.87 25.75 -0.17
N GLY A 316 1.92 26.04 -1.06
CA GLY A 316 2.16 26.18 -2.50
C GLY A 316 2.32 24.89 -3.31
N LEU A 317 1.47 24.74 -4.33
CA LEU A 317 1.51 23.75 -5.42
C LEU A 317 2.74 23.86 -6.35
N THR A 318 3.88 24.32 -5.87
CA THR A 318 5.07 24.55 -6.69
C THR A 318 6.27 23.84 -6.08
N GLY A 319 6.59 22.64 -6.59
CA GLY A 319 7.95 22.10 -6.46
C GLY A 319 8.13 20.66 -5.98
N LEU A 320 7.25 19.70 -6.30
CA LEU A 320 7.60 18.27 -6.14
C LEU A 320 8.52 17.75 -7.27
N ARG A 321 9.60 18.48 -7.57
CA ARG A 321 10.70 18.00 -8.42
C ARG A 321 11.95 17.63 -7.61
N GLU A 322 11.96 17.94 -6.31
CA GLU A 322 12.99 17.51 -5.39
C GLU A 322 12.38 16.61 -4.31
N PRO A 323 13.09 15.55 -3.88
CA PRO A 323 12.68 14.77 -2.73
C PRO A 323 12.54 15.71 -1.55
N ILE A 324 11.38 15.65 -0.86
CA ILE A 324 11.15 16.37 0.39
C ILE A 324 12.41 16.21 1.24
N PRO A 325 13.14 17.30 1.57
CA PRO A 325 14.24 17.24 2.50
C PRO A 325 13.70 16.59 3.77
N TRP A 326 14.39 15.56 4.27
CA TRP A 326 14.02 14.82 5.47
C TRP A 326 14.07 15.74 6.71
N GLU A 327 13.15 16.68 6.82
CA GLU A 327 13.01 17.51 8.01
C GLU A 327 12.35 16.70 9.11
N GLU A 328 12.90 16.83 10.32
CA GLU A 328 12.35 16.24 11.53
C GLU A 328 10.86 16.64 11.67
N PRO A 329 9.99 15.72 12.14
CA PRO A 329 8.60 16.04 12.36
C PRO A 329 8.49 17.28 13.25
N SER A 330 7.74 18.28 12.78
CA SER A 330 7.46 19.48 13.56
C SER A 330 7.02 19.07 14.98
N LYS A 331 7.55 19.76 16.00
CA LYS A 331 7.19 19.56 17.42
C LYS A 331 5.69 19.81 17.72
N SER A 332 4.88 20.13 16.70
CA SER A 332 3.44 20.26 16.80
C SER A 332 2.78 18.88 16.74
N GLY A 333 2.72 18.21 17.90
CA GLY A 333 2.06 16.93 18.11
C GLY A 333 0.53 16.98 17.97
N LYS A 334 0.00 17.33 16.78
CA LYS A 334 -1.44 17.35 16.52
C LYS A 334 -2.00 16.07 15.85
N TYR A 335 -1.16 15.08 15.54
CA TYR A 335 -1.58 13.87 14.79
C TYR A 335 -1.30 12.56 15.55
N SER A 336 -1.52 12.52 16.86
CA SER A 336 -1.12 11.40 17.73
C SER A 336 -2.12 10.25 17.85
N ASN A 337 -3.33 10.35 17.27
CA ASN A 337 -4.45 9.45 17.61
C ASN A 337 -4.93 8.55 16.46
N LEU A 338 -4.21 8.45 15.32
CA LEU A 338 -4.54 7.43 14.32
C LEU A 338 -4.05 6.06 14.79
N GLU A 339 -4.99 5.14 14.95
CA GLU A 339 -4.72 3.72 15.10
C GLU A 339 -5.34 2.97 13.92
N VAL A 340 -4.54 2.74 12.87
CA VAL A 340 -4.89 1.70 11.90
C VAL A 340 -4.56 0.35 12.54
N VAL A 341 -5.57 -0.51 12.68
CA VAL A 341 -5.42 -1.82 13.32
C VAL A 341 -4.37 -2.64 12.57
N GLY A 342 -3.37 -3.14 13.30
CA GLY A 342 -2.30 -3.97 12.74
C GLY A 342 -1.11 -3.22 12.14
N VAL A 343 -1.11 -1.87 12.13
CA VAL A 343 0.04 -1.08 11.69
C VAL A 343 0.82 -0.57 12.90
N PRO A 344 2.15 -0.84 12.99
CA PRO A 344 2.97 -0.28 14.07
C PRO A 344 2.91 1.24 14.10
N ARG A 345 2.66 1.83 15.27
CA ARG A 345 2.45 3.29 15.40
C ARG A 345 3.66 4.13 15.00
N ARG A 346 4.87 3.69 15.40
CA ARG A 346 6.14 4.36 15.11
C ARG A 346 7.28 3.36 15.16
N LEU A 347 8.23 3.51 14.27
CA LEU A 347 9.53 2.84 14.38
C LEU A 347 10.25 3.31 15.67
N VAL A 348 10.95 2.40 16.35
CA VAL A 348 11.83 2.70 17.50
C VAL A 348 12.93 3.65 17.04
N VAL A 349 13.58 3.32 15.93
CA VAL A 349 14.51 4.23 15.24
C VAL A 349 13.77 4.88 14.08
N PRO A 350 13.43 6.18 14.18
CA PRO A 350 12.59 6.86 13.18
C PRO A 350 13.15 6.74 11.76
N HIS A 351 12.30 6.51 10.76
CA HIS A 351 12.68 6.46 9.33
C HIS A 351 13.71 5.37 8.95
N HIS A 352 14.00 4.43 9.85
CA HIS A 352 14.96 3.35 9.64
C HIS A 352 14.29 1.96 9.74
N PRO A 353 13.39 1.56 8.83
CA PRO A 353 12.66 0.29 8.93
C PRO A 353 13.56 -0.95 9.08
N PHE A 354 14.76 -0.94 8.51
CA PHE A 354 15.71 -2.06 8.58
C PHE A 354 16.64 -2.01 9.80
N HIS A 355 16.52 -1.01 10.68
CA HIS A 355 17.27 -1.00 11.94
C HIS A 355 16.94 -2.28 12.74
N PRO A 356 17.92 -2.93 13.40
CA PRO A 356 17.69 -4.16 14.15
C PRO A 356 16.50 -4.07 15.13
N ASP A 357 16.38 -2.96 15.86
CA ASP A 357 15.28 -2.69 16.80
C ASP A 357 13.91 -2.46 16.14
N ASN A 358 13.88 -2.31 14.81
CA ASN A 358 12.67 -2.11 14.01
C ASN A 358 12.25 -3.35 13.22
N LEU A 359 13.07 -4.41 13.16
CA LEU A 359 12.80 -5.57 12.29
C LEU A 359 11.48 -6.27 12.63
N GLU A 360 11.10 -6.36 13.90
CA GLU A 360 9.80 -6.89 14.31
C GLU A 360 8.64 -6.01 13.80
N LYS A 361 8.77 -4.68 13.91
CA LYS A 361 7.77 -3.74 13.38
C LYS A 361 7.70 -3.81 11.85
N LEU A 362 8.83 -3.95 11.18
CA LEU A 362 8.88 -4.15 9.73
C LEU A 362 8.15 -5.45 9.34
N HIS A 363 8.37 -6.55 10.06
CA HIS A 363 7.66 -7.80 9.81
C HIS A 363 6.13 -7.64 9.92
N LEU A 364 5.65 -7.02 11.01
CA LEU A 364 4.23 -6.74 11.20
C LEU A 364 3.65 -5.86 10.07
N TYR A 365 4.41 -4.88 9.61
CA TYR A 365 3.99 -4.04 8.48
C TYR A 365 3.95 -4.82 7.16
N LEU A 366 4.92 -5.71 6.90
CA LEU A 366 4.89 -6.59 5.73
C LEU A 366 3.71 -7.56 5.77
N GLU A 367 3.39 -8.11 6.94
CA GLU A 367 2.19 -8.93 7.16
C GLU A 367 0.90 -8.12 6.91
N TYR A 368 0.86 -6.86 7.37
CA TYR A 368 -0.24 -5.95 7.10
C TYR A 368 -0.42 -5.69 5.59
N CYS A 369 0.66 -5.32 4.88
CA CYS A 369 0.62 -5.14 3.43
C CYS A 369 0.14 -6.41 2.72
N TRP A 370 0.64 -7.58 3.16
CA TRP A 370 0.20 -8.86 2.62
C TRP A 370 -1.31 -9.09 2.82
N LYS A 371 -1.84 -8.86 4.03
CA LYS A 371 -3.28 -8.97 4.29
C LYS A 371 -4.09 -8.02 3.42
N LEU A 372 -3.64 -6.78 3.19
CA LEU A 372 -4.32 -5.86 2.27
C LEU A 372 -4.37 -6.41 0.84
N ILE A 373 -3.25 -6.93 0.34
CA ILE A 373 -3.18 -7.54 -0.99
C ILE A 373 -4.22 -8.67 -1.11
N LEU A 374 -4.26 -9.59 -0.13
CA LEU A 374 -5.23 -10.69 -0.12
C LEU A 374 -6.68 -10.20 -0.07
N ARG A 375 -6.97 -9.16 0.72
CA ARG A 375 -8.32 -8.57 0.82
C ARG A 375 -8.76 -7.96 -0.51
N CYS A 376 -7.89 -7.24 -1.19
CA CYS A 376 -8.17 -6.70 -2.52
C CYS A 376 -8.45 -7.81 -3.54
N VAL A 377 -7.66 -8.89 -3.55
CA VAL A 377 -7.88 -10.03 -4.46
C VAL A 377 -9.16 -10.79 -4.15
N LEU A 378 -9.51 -10.89 -2.88
CA LEU A 378 -10.79 -11.47 -2.47
C LEU A 378 -11.97 -10.64 -3.00
N LEU A 379 -11.89 -9.30 -2.98
CA LEU A 379 -12.96 -8.43 -3.46
C LEU A 379 -13.15 -8.47 -4.97
N ASP A 380 -12.04 -8.52 -5.71
CA ASP A 380 -12.06 -8.68 -7.16
C ASP A 380 -12.88 -9.89 -7.58
N ARG A 381 -12.63 -11.04 -6.95
CA ARG A 381 -13.38 -12.27 -7.19
C ARG A 381 -14.85 -12.20 -6.76
N ALA A 382 -15.16 -11.39 -5.74
CA ALA A 382 -16.53 -11.22 -5.28
C ALA A 382 -17.39 -10.44 -6.27
N GLN A 383 -16.78 -9.68 -7.19
CA GLN A 383 -17.45 -8.82 -8.15
C GLN A 383 -17.15 -9.22 -9.60
N ASP A 384 -16.52 -10.39 -9.80
CA ASP A 384 -16.01 -10.86 -11.11
C ASP A 384 -15.20 -9.76 -11.83
N LEU A 385 -14.45 -8.98 -11.04
CA LEU A 385 -13.58 -7.95 -11.59
C LEU A 385 -12.49 -8.65 -12.39
N SER A 386 -12.15 -8.06 -13.54
CA SER A 386 -10.87 -8.35 -14.15
C SER A 386 -9.86 -7.39 -13.54
N PHE A 387 -9.03 -7.83 -12.59
CA PHE A 387 -7.81 -7.09 -12.28
C PHE A 387 -7.14 -6.71 -13.60
N GLY A 388 -6.97 -5.40 -13.82
CA GLY A 388 -6.01 -4.94 -14.80
C GLY A 388 -4.69 -5.64 -14.53
N ASP A 389 -4.17 -6.32 -15.56
CA ASP A 389 -3.05 -7.25 -15.58
C ASP A 389 -2.17 -7.23 -14.30
N GLU A 390 -2.49 -8.07 -13.30
CA GLU A 390 -1.70 -8.19 -12.05
C GLU A 390 -0.23 -8.45 -12.36
N ILE A 391 0.02 -9.19 -13.45
CA ILE A 391 1.36 -9.45 -13.99
C ILE A 391 2.01 -8.13 -14.35
N ASP A 392 1.34 -7.20 -15.05
CA ASP A 392 1.90 -5.90 -15.39
C ASP A 392 2.25 -5.07 -14.14
N THR A 393 1.38 -5.08 -13.12
CA THR A 393 1.63 -4.33 -11.88
C THR A 393 2.86 -4.88 -11.14
N ILE A 394 2.92 -6.19 -10.93
CA ILE A 394 4.08 -6.84 -10.28
C ILE A 394 5.33 -6.66 -11.14
N THR A 395 5.23 -6.85 -12.45
CA THR A 395 6.32 -6.66 -13.41
C THR A 395 6.86 -5.25 -13.36
N LYS A 396 5.99 -4.23 -13.29
CA LYS A 396 6.39 -2.83 -13.13
C LYS A 396 7.14 -2.61 -11.82
N ILE A 397 6.65 -3.14 -10.70
CA ILE A 397 7.32 -3.03 -9.39
C ILE A 397 8.69 -3.72 -9.41
N VAL A 398 8.78 -4.93 -9.97
CA VAL A 398 10.06 -5.66 -10.09
C VAL A 398 11.04 -4.90 -10.99
N ASN A 399 10.57 -4.35 -12.11
CA ASN A 399 11.40 -3.51 -12.98
C ASN A 399 11.85 -2.22 -12.28
N ASP A 400 11.00 -1.62 -11.44
CA ASP A 400 11.33 -0.43 -10.66
C ASP A 400 12.45 -0.68 -9.63
N LEU A 401 12.66 -1.92 -9.18
CA LEU A 401 13.81 -2.26 -8.32
C LEU A 401 15.13 -1.97 -9.02
N GLY A 402 15.24 -2.34 -10.31
CA GLY A 402 16.47 -2.27 -11.10
C GLY A 402 16.58 -1.07 -12.05
N SER A 403 15.56 -0.23 -12.14
CA SER A 403 15.49 0.88 -13.13
C SER A 403 16.08 2.18 -12.60
N CYS A 404 16.89 2.88 -13.42
CA CYS A 404 17.38 4.22 -13.08
C CYS A 404 16.35 5.36 -13.35
N GLY A 405 15.17 5.07 -13.91
CA GLY A 405 14.16 6.10 -14.22
C GLY A 405 14.54 7.13 -15.32
N CYS A 406 15.82 7.25 -15.67
CA CYS A 406 16.35 8.18 -16.67
C CYS A 406 16.35 7.62 -18.10
N CYS A 407 16.33 6.29 -18.24
CA CYS A 407 16.65 5.58 -19.48
C CYS A 407 15.40 5.06 -20.22
N GLY A 408 14.20 5.51 -19.86
CA GLY A 408 12.97 5.02 -20.50
C GLY A 408 12.70 3.52 -20.31
N GLY A 409 13.26 2.91 -19.25
CA GLY A 409 13.03 1.51 -18.87
C GLY A 409 13.42 0.51 -19.96
N THR A 410 14.71 0.18 -20.09
CA THR A 410 15.10 -1.10 -20.66
C THR A 410 14.60 -2.20 -19.73
N SER A 411 13.38 -2.68 -19.98
CA SER A 411 12.77 -3.76 -19.19
C SER A 411 13.63 -5.00 -19.34
N ALA A 412 14.20 -5.47 -18.23
CA ALA A 412 14.94 -6.73 -18.19
C ALA A 412 14.04 -7.93 -18.56
N MET A 413 12.72 -7.77 -18.46
CA MET A 413 11.73 -8.79 -18.83
C MET A 413 11.36 -8.76 -20.33
N LYS A 414 11.67 -7.69 -21.07
CA LYS A 414 11.40 -7.62 -22.53
C LYS A 414 12.42 -8.38 -23.39
N TYR A 415 13.55 -8.80 -22.82
CA TYR A 415 14.65 -9.47 -23.54
C TYR A 415 14.76 -10.97 -23.20
N GLY A 416 13.65 -11.70 -23.26
CA GLY A 416 13.66 -13.18 -23.28
C GLY A 416 13.58 -13.73 -24.70
N PRO A 417 14.05 -14.97 -24.98
CA PRO A 417 13.95 -15.60 -26.29
C PRO A 417 12.50 -15.84 -26.78
N TYR A 418 11.49 -15.52 -25.95
CA TYR A 418 10.07 -15.63 -26.23
C TYR A 418 9.34 -14.27 -26.28
N GLY A 419 10.05 -13.17 -26.57
CA GLY A 419 9.52 -11.79 -26.62
C GLY A 419 8.39 -11.52 -27.65
N GLY A 420 7.77 -12.55 -28.23
CA GLY A 420 6.56 -12.49 -29.05
C GLY A 420 5.37 -13.29 -28.53
N GLU A 421 5.46 -13.98 -27.39
CA GLU A 421 4.39 -14.88 -26.90
C GLU A 421 3.59 -14.37 -25.69
N SER A 422 3.99 -13.25 -25.06
CA SER A 422 3.20 -12.63 -23.99
C SER A 422 1.84 -12.10 -24.47
N GLN A 423 1.60 -11.95 -25.78
CA GLN A 423 0.28 -11.61 -26.34
C GLN A 423 -0.63 -12.83 -26.59
N ARG A 424 -0.20 -14.08 -26.33
CA ARG A 424 -1.00 -15.29 -26.65
C ARG A 424 -1.65 -16.00 -25.46
N TRP A 425 -1.47 -15.53 -24.24
CA TRP A 425 -2.04 -16.19 -23.05
C TRP A 425 -3.49 -15.79 -22.71
N MET A 426 -4.08 -14.82 -23.43
CA MET A 426 -5.43 -14.29 -23.19
C MET A 426 -6.62 -15.21 -23.60
N HIS A 427 -6.42 -16.48 -23.98
CA HIS A 427 -7.53 -17.32 -24.48
C HIS A 427 -7.61 -18.75 -23.92
N ARG A 428 -6.99 -19.04 -22.77
CA ARG A 428 -7.12 -20.38 -22.17
C ARG A 428 -7.45 -20.36 -20.69
N PHE A 429 -8.53 -19.68 -20.31
CA PHE A 429 -9.38 -20.07 -19.19
C PHE A 429 -10.80 -19.59 -19.49
N VAL A 430 -11.55 -20.43 -20.22
CA VAL A 430 -13.03 -20.52 -20.20
C VAL A 430 -13.34 -21.94 -19.75
#